data_AF-A0A519NQ97-F1
#
_entry.id   AF-A0A519NQ97-F1
#
_cell.length_a   1.000
_cell.length_b   1.000
_cell.length_c   1.000
_cell.angle_alpha   90.00
_cell.angle_beta   90.00
_cell.angle_gamma   90.00
#
_symmetry.space_group_name_H-M   'P 1'
#
loop_
_entity.id
_entity.type
_entity.pdbx_description
1 polymer ?
#
loop_
_entity_poly.entity_id
_entity_poly.type
_entity_poly.pdbx_seq_one_letter_code
_entity_poly.pdbx_strand_id
1 'polypeptide(L)'
;SPMLASKILKPAEGGGWLARRVDRGMDALKDSYARSLDMMLGRRIAVIGVGVLIGLVGLGAFVMFKVLPSELVPQEDRGRVQIRVAGPEGAGFDYTRRIMLGLEPILAEYKANGEAETYLISSPGFGGGSYNSGSGALILSDWSERDRTADEIAQELNGKLRGQTDAQVNASTPGAFQRGGGGGGTGVEMIVTGSEYEPIYQWLQPILAAAQDNPGLSRPRLNYEPNAPRLLVDVDPERAAGLGVSSQEIGRTLETMFGSRQVTTYIKGGQEYDVLLQTERDNRRSVGDLEALYVRTGAGALVPLSSVVDTKTSGDTPDRRRLDRQRAISLQADLNDGYTITDAV
;
A
#
# COMPACT_ATOMS: atom_id res chain seq x y z
N SER A 1 -14.75 -17.72 -52.42
CA SER A 1 -14.52 -19.13 -52.76
C SER A 1 -15.15 -19.44 -54.12
N PRO A 2 -14.58 -20.34 -54.94
CA PRO A 2 -15.06 -20.62 -56.30
C PRO A 2 -16.50 -21.18 -56.33
N MET A 3 -16.86 -21.98 -55.30
CA MET A 3 -18.18 -22.60 -55.15
C MET A 3 -19.33 -21.61 -54.96
N LEU A 4 -19.12 -20.52 -54.22
CA LEU A 4 -20.12 -19.47 -54.03
C LEU A 4 -20.17 -18.50 -55.21
N ALA A 5 -19.00 -18.18 -55.79
CA ALA A 5 -18.89 -17.29 -56.93
C ALA A 5 -19.64 -17.83 -58.17
N SER A 6 -19.60 -19.14 -58.43
CA SER A 6 -20.28 -19.75 -59.58
C SER A 6 -21.81 -19.74 -59.52
N LYS A 7 -22.39 -19.53 -58.34
CA LYS A 7 -23.84 -19.51 -58.12
C LYS A 7 -24.41 -18.11 -57.89
N ILE A 8 -23.61 -17.17 -57.39
CA ILE A 8 -24.10 -15.87 -56.91
C ILE A 8 -23.58 -14.69 -57.74
N LEU A 9 -22.40 -14.78 -58.35
CA LEU A 9 -21.90 -13.66 -59.16
C LEU A 9 -22.70 -13.55 -60.46
N LYS A 10 -23.40 -12.44 -60.61
CA LYS A 10 -23.91 -11.96 -61.89
C LYS A 10 -22.81 -11.16 -62.61
N PRO A 11 -22.78 -11.11 -63.95
CA PRO A 11 -21.86 -10.25 -64.69
C PRO A 11 -22.00 -8.81 -64.19
N ALA A 12 -20.89 -8.18 -63.81
CA ALA A 12 -20.92 -6.82 -63.28
C ALA A 12 -21.27 -5.84 -64.42
N GLU A 13 -22.45 -5.24 -64.35
CA GLU A 13 -22.76 -4.02 -65.11
C GLU A 13 -22.06 -2.84 -64.41
N GLY A 14 -21.34 -2.02 -65.18
CA GLY A 14 -20.33 -1.08 -64.68
C GLY A 14 -20.71 -0.31 -63.41
N GLY A 15 -19.80 -0.31 -62.43
CA GLY A 15 -20.04 0.28 -61.11
C GLY A 15 -20.40 1.77 -61.13
N GLY A 16 -21.07 2.24 -60.08
CA GLY A 16 -21.44 3.64 -59.87
C GLY A 16 -20.25 4.61 -59.97
N TRP A 17 -20.52 5.92 -60.05
CA TRP A 17 -19.47 6.93 -60.25
C TRP A 17 -18.36 6.91 -59.17
N LEU A 18 -18.71 6.54 -57.93
CA LEU A 18 -17.76 6.36 -56.82
C LEU A 18 -16.84 5.16 -57.05
N ALA A 19 -17.39 4.00 -57.46
CA ALA A 19 -16.61 2.81 -57.77
C ALA A 19 -15.60 3.09 -58.88
N ARG A 20 -16.03 3.72 -59.98
CA ARG A 20 -15.13 4.13 -61.07
C ARG A 20 -14.07 5.16 -60.67
N ARG A 21 -14.28 5.95 -59.60
CA ARG A 21 -13.30 6.89 -59.07
C ARG A 21 -12.26 6.17 -58.21
N VAL A 22 -12.71 5.21 -57.39
CA VAL A 22 -11.84 4.33 -56.60
C VAL A 22 -11.02 3.41 -57.51
N ASP A 23 -11.63 2.80 -58.52
CA ASP A 23 -10.95 1.95 -59.50
C ASP A 23 -9.85 2.73 -60.21
N ARG A 24 -10.14 3.94 -60.70
CA ARG A 24 -9.11 4.83 -61.28
C ARG A 24 -8.00 5.21 -60.29
N GLY A 25 -8.34 5.39 -59.01
CA GLY A 25 -7.34 5.66 -57.97
C GLY A 25 -6.45 4.45 -57.69
N MET A 26 -7.04 3.25 -57.67
CA MET A 26 -6.33 2.00 -57.46
C MET A 26 -5.48 1.62 -58.68
N ASP A 27 -5.97 1.84 -59.89
CA ASP A 27 -5.22 1.67 -61.13
C ASP A 27 -4.02 2.63 -61.17
N ALA A 28 -4.21 3.90 -60.79
CA ALA A 28 -3.12 4.86 -60.68
C ALA A 28 -2.07 4.45 -59.63
N LEU A 29 -2.50 3.89 -58.49
CA LEU A 29 -1.61 3.36 -57.46
C LEU A 29 -0.85 2.12 -57.95
N LYS A 30 -1.54 1.21 -58.63
CA LYS A 30 -0.95 0.02 -59.26
C LYS A 30 0.10 0.40 -60.30
N ASP A 31 -0.21 1.34 -61.19
CA ASP A 31 0.71 1.83 -62.22
C ASP A 31 1.87 2.60 -61.61
N SER A 32 1.66 3.34 -60.52
CA SER A 32 2.72 4.01 -59.77
C SER A 32 3.66 2.99 -59.11
N TYR A 33 3.10 1.96 -58.47
CA TYR A 33 3.87 0.89 -57.85
C TYR A 33 4.68 0.11 -58.89
N ALA A 34 4.06 -0.31 -60.00
CA ALA A 34 4.73 -1.01 -61.10
C ALA A 34 5.90 -0.18 -61.67
N ARG A 35 5.67 1.11 -61.96
CA ARG A 35 6.73 2.02 -62.42
C ARG A 35 7.85 2.20 -61.40
N SER A 36 7.51 2.33 -60.11
CA SER A 36 8.51 2.46 -59.05
C SER A 36 9.36 1.19 -58.88
N LEU A 37 8.74 0.02 -59.04
CA LEU A 37 9.40 -1.28 -58.96
C LEU A 37 10.33 -1.51 -60.15
N ASP A 38 9.88 -1.22 -61.38
CA ASP A 38 10.71 -1.28 -62.59
C ASP A 38 11.90 -0.33 -62.53
N MET A 39 11.74 0.85 -61.92
CA MET A 39 12.85 1.79 -61.70
C MET A 39 13.88 1.28 -60.68
N MET A 40 13.47 0.42 -59.74
CA MET A 40 14.34 -0.13 -58.69
C MET A 40 14.99 -1.46 -59.09
N LEU A 41 14.31 -2.29 -59.90
CA LEU A 41 14.81 -3.58 -60.36
C LEU A 41 16.03 -3.40 -61.29
N GLY A 42 17.17 -4.01 -60.91
CA GLY A 42 18.39 -4.07 -61.73
C GLY A 42 19.40 -2.93 -61.54
N ARG A 43 19.11 -1.92 -60.71
CA ARG A 43 20.03 -0.78 -60.47
C ARG A 43 20.69 -0.88 -59.08
N ARG A 44 22.03 -0.99 -59.04
CA ARG A 44 22.81 -1.05 -57.78
C ARG A 44 22.54 0.15 -56.85
N ILE A 45 22.30 1.33 -57.40
CA ILE A 45 21.98 2.56 -56.65
C ILE A 45 20.63 2.44 -55.93
N ALA A 46 19.64 1.79 -56.56
CA ALA A 46 18.34 1.58 -55.93
C ALA A 46 18.43 0.63 -54.74
N VAL A 47 19.25 -0.42 -54.82
CA VAL A 47 19.50 -1.35 -53.71
C VAL A 47 20.17 -0.63 -52.53
N ILE A 48 21.15 0.24 -52.80
CA ILE A 48 21.80 1.05 -51.75
C ILE A 48 20.79 2.03 -51.13
N GLY A 49 19.98 2.72 -51.95
CA GLY A 49 18.97 3.66 -51.47
C GLY A 49 17.90 2.99 -50.59
N VAL A 50 17.43 1.81 -50.98
CA VAL A 50 16.49 1.01 -50.17
C VAL A 50 17.16 0.54 -48.88
N GLY A 51 18.43 0.12 -48.93
CA GLY A 51 19.19 -0.25 -47.74
C GLY A 51 19.36 0.91 -46.75
N VAL A 52 19.66 2.12 -47.24
CA VAL A 52 19.74 3.33 -46.42
C VAL A 52 18.37 3.68 -45.83
N LEU A 53 17.29 3.58 -46.60
CA LEU A 53 15.94 3.82 -46.10
C LEU A 53 15.56 2.83 -45.00
N ILE A 54 15.82 1.54 -45.20
CA ILE A 54 15.61 0.51 -44.17
C ILE A 54 16.45 0.81 -42.94
N GLY A 55 17.71 1.23 -43.11
CA GLY A 55 18.58 1.65 -42.02
C GLY A 55 18.04 2.84 -41.24
N LEU A 56 17.51 3.85 -41.93
CA LEU A 56 16.88 5.03 -41.31
C LEU A 56 15.59 4.68 -40.57
N VAL A 57 14.74 3.84 -41.16
CA VAL A 57 13.51 3.35 -40.50
C VAL A 57 13.86 2.48 -39.29
N GLY A 58 14.86 1.61 -39.41
CA GLY A 58 15.36 0.78 -38.32
C GLY A 58 15.95 1.61 -37.18
N LEU A 59 16.73 2.65 -37.51
CA LEU A 59 17.25 3.59 -36.52
C LEU A 59 16.11 4.36 -35.83
N GLY A 60 15.12 4.83 -36.59
CA GLY A 60 13.93 5.49 -36.04
C GLY A 60 13.15 4.59 -35.10
N ALA A 61 12.92 3.33 -35.47
CA ALA A 61 12.26 2.34 -34.62
C ALA A 61 13.07 2.04 -33.35
N PHE A 62 14.39 1.95 -33.46
CA PHE A 62 15.27 1.74 -32.30
C PHE A 62 15.24 2.91 -31.32
N VAL A 63 15.31 4.14 -31.83
CA VAL A 63 15.20 5.35 -31.00
C VAL A 63 13.83 5.41 -30.33
N MET A 64 12.74 5.15 -31.08
CA MET A 64 11.39 5.12 -30.52
C MET A 64 11.26 4.07 -29.41
N PHE A 65 11.79 2.87 -29.63
CA PHE A 65 11.79 1.80 -28.62
C PHE A 65 12.59 2.16 -27.36
N LYS A 66 13.67 2.95 -27.48
CA LYS A 66 14.49 3.39 -26.35
C LYS A 66 13.90 4.57 -25.58
N VAL A 67 13.12 5.43 -26.25
CA VAL A 67 12.53 6.64 -25.65
C VAL A 67 11.15 6.35 -25.07
N LEU A 68 10.42 5.35 -25.59
CA LEU A 68 9.07 5.06 -25.13
C LEU A 68 9.10 4.49 -23.70
N PRO A 69 8.43 5.15 -22.73
CA PRO A 69 8.36 4.64 -21.37
C PRO A 69 7.70 3.25 -21.33
N SER A 70 8.25 2.36 -20.50
CA SER A 70 7.71 1.02 -20.30
C SER A 70 6.88 1.00 -19.03
N GLU A 71 5.59 0.66 -19.15
CA GLU A 71 4.68 0.46 -18.02
C GLU A 71 4.04 -0.94 -18.12
N LEU A 72 3.83 -1.61 -16.98
CA LEU A 72 3.28 -2.96 -16.97
C LEU A 72 1.78 -2.97 -17.31
N VAL A 73 1.01 -2.08 -16.70
CA VAL A 73 -0.44 -1.89 -16.91
C VAL A 73 -0.76 -0.43 -16.59
N PRO A 74 -1.57 0.28 -17.42
CA PRO A 74 -1.97 1.65 -17.13
C PRO A 74 -2.78 1.72 -15.83
N GLN A 75 -2.69 2.86 -15.13
CA GLN A 75 -3.58 3.12 -14.00
C GLN A 75 -5.01 3.35 -14.49
N GLU A 76 -5.96 2.70 -13.82
CA GLU A 76 -7.38 2.79 -14.12
C GLU A 76 -8.10 3.47 -12.96
N ASP A 77 -9.03 4.35 -13.29
CA ASP A 77 -9.96 4.88 -12.30
C ASP A 77 -10.94 3.76 -11.90
N ARG A 78 -10.90 3.35 -10.63
CA ARG A 78 -11.73 2.27 -10.06
C ARG A 78 -12.90 2.76 -9.22
N GLY A 79 -13.26 4.04 -9.34
CA GLY A 79 -14.38 4.63 -8.60
C GLY A 79 -14.19 4.59 -7.08
N ARG A 80 -12.94 4.58 -6.58
CA ARG A 80 -12.67 4.62 -5.14
C ARG A 80 -11.32 5.26 -4.82
N VAL A 81 -11.26 5.95 -3.68
CA VAL A 81 -10.03 6.48 -3.10
C VAL A 81 -9.84 5.84 -1.72
N GLN A 82 -8.66 5.31 -1.46
CA GLN A 82 -8.28 4.76 -0.15
C GLN A 82 -7.53 5.81 0.64
N ILE A 83 -7.80 5.85 1.94
CA ILE A 83 -7.14 6.76 2.89
C ILE A 83 -6.43 5.89 3.93
N ARG A 84 -5.16 6.19 4.19
CA ARG A 84 -4.38 5.54 5.24
C ARG A 84 -3.95 6.57 6.25
N VAL A 85 -4.09 6.23 7.52
CA VAL A 85 -3.68 7.04 8.66
C VAL A 85 -2.65 6.25 9.44
N ALA A 86 -1.49 6.87 9.67
CA ALA A 86 -0.44 6.36 10.54
C ALA A 86 -0.08 7.44 11.55
N GLY A 87 -0.48 7.24 12.80
CA GLY A 87 -0.08 8.05 13.94
C GLY A 87 1.31 7.68 14.44
N PRO A 88 1.86 8.45 15.39
CA PRO A 88 3.17 8.18 15.97
C PRO A 88 3.18 6.85 16.74
N GLU A 89 4.37 6.28 16.89
CA GLU A 89 4.56 5.09 17.73
C GLU A 89 4.17 5.38 19.19
N GLY A 90 3.53 4.39 19.83
CA GLY A 90 2.96 4.55 21.17
C GLY A 90 1.63 5.31 21.23
N ALA A 91 1.12 5.84 20.11
CA ALA A 91 -0.23 6.39 20.09
C ALA A 91 -1.29 5.31 20.33
N GLY A 92 -2.16 5.55 21.30
CA GLY A 92 -3.28 4.66 21.61
C GLY A 92 -4.48 4.86 20.68
N PHE A 93 -5.42 3.92 20.76
CA PHE A 93 -6.65 3.93 19.95
C PHE A 93 -7.42 5.26 20.00
N ASP A 94 -7.56 5.88 21.17
CA ASP A 94 -8.32 7.14 21.29
C ASP A 94 -7.64 8.31 20.57
N TYR A 95 -6.30 8.33 20.54
CA TYR A 95 -5.54 9.33 19.81
C TYR A 95 -5.88 9.23 18.32
N THR A 96 -5.73 8.04 17.75
CA THR A 96 -6.05 7.75 16.35
C THR A 96 -7.52 7.99 16.05
N ARG A 97 -8.42 7.61 16.96
CA ARG A 97 -9.87 7.82 16.81
C ARG A 97 -10.22 9.30 16.67
N ARG A 98 -9.62 10.18 17.47
CA ARG A 98 -9.87 11.64 17.33
C ARG A 98 -9.45 12.16 15.96
N ILE A 99 -8.32 11.68 15.45
CA ILE A 99 -7.84 12.07 14.12
C ILE A 99 -8.80 11.56 13.05
N MET A 100 -9.20 10.29 13.11
CA MET A 100 -10.17 9.70 12.17
C MET A 100 -11.51 10.43 12.16
N LEU A 101 -12.03 10.82 13.33
CA LEU A 101 -13.25 11.62 13.44
C LEU A 101 -13.05 13.04 12.89
N GLY A 102 -11.85 13.60 12.99
CA GLY A 102 -11.50 14.87 12.35
C GLY A 102 -11.44 14.80 10.82
N LEU A 103 -11.22 13.62 10.24
CA LEU A 103 -11.24 13.40 8.79
C LEU A 103 -12.67 13.26 8.24
N GLU A 104 -13.60 12.80 9.05
CA GLU A 104 -14.98 12.53 8.62
C GLU A 104 -15.67 13.74 7.96
N PRO A 105 -15.60 14.97 8.49
CA PRO A 105 -16.20 16.15 7.85
C PRO A 105 -15.63 16.42 6.45
N ILE A 106 -14.34 16.17 6.25
CA ILE A 106 -13.67 16.36 4.95
C ILE A 106 -14.22 15.37 3.93
N LEU A 107 -14.41 14.11 4.33
CA LEU A 107 -14.97 13.07 3.45
C LEU A 107 -16.47 13.27 3.19
N ALA A 108 -17.19 13.80 4.18
CA ALA A 108 -18.59 14.15 4.04
C ALA A 108 -18.83 15.26 3.01
N GLU A 109 -17.87 16.18 2.81
CA GLU A 109 -17.92 17.21 1.76
C GLU A 109 -18.03 16.60 0.35
N TYR A 110 -17.22 15.57 0.05
CA TYR A 110 -17.26 14.89 -1.25
C TYR A 110 -18.59 14.17 -1.50
N LYS A 111 -19.19 13.63 -0.43
CA LYS A 111 -20.53 13.06 -0.51
C LYS A 111 -21.59 14.12 -0.73
N ALA A 112 -21.49 15.27 -0.05
CA ALA A 112 -22.43 16.37 -0.19
C ALA A 112 -22.40 17.00 -1.59
N ASN A 113 -21.22 17.04 -2.22
CA ASN A 113 -21.03 17.57 -3.57
C ASN A 113 -21.38 16.57 -4.69
N GLY A 114 -21.80 15.34 -4.34
CA GLY A 114 -22.22 14.32 -5.31
C GLY A 114 -21.10 13.53 -5.98
N GLU A 115 -19.83 13.75 -5.58
CA GLU A 115 -18.68 13.04 -6.15
C GLU A 115 -18.42 11.67 -5.51
N ALA A 116 -18.99 11.45 -4.33
CA ALA A 116 -18.92 10.19 -3.63
C ALA A 116 -20.31 9.71 -3.19
N GLU A 117 -20.61 8.44 -3.44
CA GLU A 117 -21.83 7.80 -2.94
C GLU A 117 -21.76 7.62 -1.42
N THR A 118 -20.60 7.20 -0.93
CA THR A 118 -20.39 6.93 0.49
C THR A 118 -18.92 7.01 0.89
N TYR A 119 -18.69 7.15 2.19
CA TYR A 119 -17.37 7.08 2.79
C TYR A 119 -17.39 6.09 3.96
N LEU A 120 -16.24 5.49 4.22
CA LEU A 120 -16.00 4.54 5.29
C LEU A 120 -14.75 4.98 6.03
N ILE A 121 -14.79 4.94 7.36
CA ILE A 121 -13.62 5.14 8.22
C ILE A 121 -13.57 4.02 9.25
N SER A 122 -12.36 3.52 9.51
CA SER A 122 -12.09 2.47 10.49
C SER A 122 -10.81 2.77 11.24
N SER A 123 -10.85 2.57 12.55
CA SER A 123 -9.71 2.49 13.45
C SER A 123 -9.93 1.25 14.31
N PRO A 124 -8.95 0.36 14.49
CA PRO A 124 -7.67 0.30 13.77
C PRO A 124 -7.84 0.12 12.24
N GLY A 125 -6.77 0.35 11.49
CA GLY A 125 -6.74 0.09 10.05
C GLY A 125 -6.91 -1.40 9.69
N PHE A 126 -6.96 -1.69 8.38
CA PHE A 126 -7.09 -3.04 7.85
C PHE A 126 -6.02 -4.01 8.44
N GLY A 127 -6.45 -5.15 8.97
CA GLY A 127 -5.57 -6.15 9.61
C GLY A 127 -5.49 -6.04 11.14
N GLY A 128 -6.03 -4.98 11.75
CA GLY A 128 -6.32 -4.93 13.20
C GLY A 128 -5.12 -4.94 14.16
N GLY A 129 -3.88 -4.93 13.63
CA GLY A 129 -2.68 -5.17 14.43
C GLY A 129 -2.10 -3.95 15.16
N SER A 130 -2.47 -2.72 14.79
CA SER A 130 -1.88 -1.51 15.40
C SER A 130 -2.90 -0.42 15.71
N TYR A 131 -2.93 0.00 16.98
CA TYR A 131 -3.82 1.05 17.49
C TYR A 131 -3.43 2.47 17.08
N ASN A 132 -2.21 2.68 16.57
CA ASN A 132 -1.78 3.95 15.99
C ASN A 132 -2.19 4.11 14.51
N SER A 133 -2.90 3.15 13.93
CA SER A 133 -3.24 3.14 12.49
C SER A 133 -4.74 3.24 12.25
N GLY A 134 -5.11 3.85 11.12
CA GLY A 134 -6.49 3.95 10.66
C GLY A 134 -6.58 3.80 9.14
N SER A 135 -7.76 3.45 8.65
CA SER A 135 -8.04 3.36 7.22
C SER A 135 -9.38 3.97 6.90
N GLY A 136 -9.47 4.68 5.78
CA GLY A 136 -10.71 5.16 5.20
C GLY A 136 -10.84 4.74 3.74
N ALA A 137 -12.04 4.80 3.22
CA ALA A 137 -12.32 4.63 1.81
C ALA A 137 -13.44 5.58 1.39
N LEU A 138 -13.24 6.27 0.28
CA LEU A 138 -14.26 7.03 -0.41
C LEU A 138 -14.71 6.20 -1.61
N ILE A 139 -15.99 5.85 -1.66
CA ILE A 139 -16.60 5.21 -2.83
C ILE A 139 -17.16 6.32 -3.69
N LEU A 140 -16.55 6.52 -4.85
CA LEU A 140 -16.89 7.60 -5.77
C LEU A 140 -18.17 7.26 -6.53
N SER A 141 -18.86 8.30 -6.96
CA SER A 141 -19.98 8.18 -7.90
C SER A 141 -19.51 7.62 -9.25
N ASP A 142 -20.45 7.11 -10.04
CA ASP A 142 -20.18 6.60 -11.38
C ASP A 142 -19.45 7.65 -12.24
N TRP A 143 -18.58 7.21 -13.15
CA TRP A 143 -17.82 8.11 -14.03
C TRP A 143 -18.70 9.05 -14.86
N SER A 144 -19.96 8.68 -15.11
CA SER A 144 -20.93 9.52 -15.83
C SER A 144 -21.55 10.63 -14.97
N GLU A 145 -21.42 10.57 -13.64
CA GLU A 145 -22.01 11.51 -12.68
C GLU A 145 -20.98 12.46 -12.05
N ARG A 146 -19.70 12.34 -12.43
CA ARG A 146 -18.61 13.19 -11.93
C ARG A 146 -17.69 13.64 -13.05
N ASP A 147 -17.19 14.86 -12.93
CA ASP A 147 -16.25 15.43 -13.92
C ASP A 147 -14.79 15.07 -13.63
N ARG A 148 -14.48 14.73 -12.37
CA ARG A 148 -13.11 14.52 -11.88
C ARG A 148 -12.80 13.05 -11.71
N THR A 149 -11.59 12.65 -12.08
CA THR A 149 -11.05 11.29 -11.89
C THR A 149 -10.75 10.99 -10.43
N ALA A 150 -10.65 9.72 -10.07
CA ALA A 150 -10.28 9.29 -8.73
C ALA A 150 -8.90 9.80 -8.31
N ASP A 151 -7.96 9.89 -9.25
CA ASP A 151 -6.61 10.41 -8.99
C ASP A 151 -6.64 11.91 -8.69
N GLU A 152 -7.40 12.71 -9.44
CA GLU A 152 -7.57 14.14 -9.16
C GLU A 152 -8.18 14.38 -7.77
N ILE A 153 -9.20 13.59 -7.40
CA ILE A 153 -9.83 13.65 -6.07
C ILE A 153 -8.82 13.25 -4.98
N ALA A 154 -8.02 12.19 -5.20
CA ALA A 154 -7.00 11.77 -4.27
C ALA A 154 -5.89 12.83 -4.09
N GLN A 155 -5.48 13.50 -5.17
CA GLN A 155 -4.49 14.59 -5.12
C GLN A 155 -5.03 15.82 -4.36
N GLU A 156 -6.27 16.24 -4.63
CA GLU A 156 -6.91 17.33 -3.88
C GLU A 156 -7.03 16.98 -2.39
N LEU A 157 -7.48 15.77 -2.09
CA LEU A 157 -7.62 15.28 -0.73
C LEU A 157 -6.25 15.28 -0.02
N ASN A 158 -5.19 14.79 -0.66
CA ASN A 158 -3.83 14.91 -0.12
C ASN A 158 -3.44 16.39 0.14
N GLY A 159 -3.83 17.32 -0.72
CA GLY A 159 -3.64 18.76 -0.51
C GLY A 159 -4.32 19.26 0.78
N LYS A 160 -5.58 18.88 1.03
CA LYS A 160 -6.32 19.20 2.26
C LYS A 160 -5.71 18.54 3.50
N LEU A 161 -5.15 17.34 3.35
CA LEU A 161 -4.62 16.53 4.44
C LEU A 161 -3.20 16.86 4.86
N ARG A 162 -2.42 17.58 4.03
CA ARG A 162 -1.04 18.00 4.36
C ARG A 162 -0.94 18.84 5.64
N GLY A 163 -2.03 19.51 6.04
CA GLY A 163 -2.08 20.27 7.29
C GLY A 163 -2.22 19.43 8.56
N GLN A 164 -2.45 18.11 8.45
CA GLN A 164 -2.58 17.23 9.60
C GLN A 164 -1.20 16.87 10.16
N THR A 165 -0.83 17.49 11.30
CA THR A 165 0.46 17.25 11.96
C THR A 165 0.43 16.10 12.97
N ASP A 166 -0.76 15.73 13.45
CA ASP A 166 -0.92 14.70 14.50
C ASP A 166 -0.76 13.27 13.97
N ALA A 167 -0.92 13.07 12.67
CA ALA A 167 -0.67 11.78 12.02
C ALA A 167 -0.35 11.97 10.55
N GLN A 168 0.35 11.00 9.98
CA GLN A 168 0.52 10.92 8.55
C GLN A 168 -0.76 10.39 7.91
N VAL A 169 -1.43 11.23 7.12
CA VAL A 169 -2.67 10.89 6.40
C VAL A 169 -2.43 10.98 4.92
N ASN A 170 -2.74 9.91 4.19
CA ASN A 170 -2.48 9.80 2.76
C ASN A 170 -3.69 9.23 2.03
N ALA A 171 -4.08 9.85 0.92
CA ALA A 171 -5.07 9.35 -0.02
C ALA A 171 -4.38 8.76 -1.26
N SER A 172 -4.88 7.62 -1.76
CA SER A 172 -4.37 6.96 -2.96
C SER A 172 -5.46 6.15 -3.65
N THR A 173 -5.38 5.99 -4.97
CA THR A 173 -6.23 5.07 -5.72
C THR A 173 -5.68 3.64 -5.66
N PRO A 174 -6.54 2.59 -5.77
CA PRO A 174 -6.06 1.21 -5.80
C PRO A 174 -5.29 0.91 -7.09
N GLY A 175 -4.11 0.30 -6.97
CA GLY A 175 -3.29 -0.09 -8.13
C GLY A 175 -3.94 -1.14 -9.05
N ALA A 176 -3.40 -1.27 -10.27
CA ALA A 176 -3.89 -2.16 -11.31
C ALA A 176 -3.95 -3.64 -10.90
N PHE A 177 -3.07 -4.10 -10.00
CA PHE A 177 -3.06 -5.47 -9.49
C PHE A 177 -3.59 -5.54 -8.07
N GLN A 178 -4.79 -6.11 -7.89
CA GLN A 178 -5.42 -6.27 -6.56
C GLN A 178 -5.06 -7.61 -5.90
N ARG A 179 -4.37 -8.51 -6.61
CA ARG A 179 -4.09 -9.89 -6.19
C ARG A 179 -2.63 -10.07 -5.74
N GLY A 180 -2.18 -9.20 -4.85
CA GLY A 180 -0.91 -9.32 -4.13
C GLY A 180 -1.10 -8.69 -2.77
N GLY A 181 -1.38 -9.50 -1.75
CA GLY A 181 -1.62 -9.01 -0.40
C GLY A 181 -0.39 -8.30 0.14
N GLY A 182 -0.41 -6.97 0.12
CA GLY A 182 0.65 -6.13 0.69
C GLY A 182 1.00 -4.98 -0.24
N GLY A 183 0.61 -3.77 0.14
CA GLY A 183 1.11 -2.54 -0.51
C GLY A 183 0.46 -2.22 -1.86
N GLY A 184 -0.83 -1.85 -1.86
CA GLY A 184 -1.44 -1.14 -3.00
C GLY A 184 -0.89 0.28 -3.16
N GLY A 185 0.42 0.40 -3.40
CA GLY A 185 1.08 1.65 -3.75
C GLY A 185 1.75 1.49 -5.10
N THR A 186 1.69 2.52 -5.92
CA THR A 186 2.45 2.71 -7.18
C THR A 186 3.92 2.99 -6.90
N GLY A 187 4.45 2.42 -5.83
CA GLY A 187 5.76 2.71 -5.26
C GLY A 187 6.77 1.60 -5.47
N VAL A 188 8.01 1.88 -5.08
CA VAL A 188 9.11 0.92 -5.01
C VAL A 188 9.28 0.46 -3.57
N GLU A 189 9.41 -0.85 -3.39
CA GLU A 189 9.77 -1.45 -2.11
C GLU A 189 11.12 -2.17 -2.26
N MET A 190 12.11 -1.72 -1.49
CA MET A 190 13.40 -2.38 -1.34
C MET A 190 13.40 -3.15 -0.03
N ILE A 191 13.62 -4.47 -0.09
CA ILE A 191 13.72 -5.32 1.09
C ILE A 191 15.18 -5.67 1.32
N VAL A 192 15.71 -5.32 2.48
CA VAL A 192 17.08 -5.64 2.88
C VAL A 192 17.02 -6.73 3.93
N THR A 193 17.74 -7.82 3.68
CA THR A 193 17.86 -8.93 4.61
C THR A 193 19.24 -8.95 5.26
N GLY A 194 19.32 -9.52 6.46
CA GLY A 194 20.58 -9.60 7.18
C GLY A 194 20.52 -10.50 8.41
N SER A 195 21.66 -10.58 9.10
CA SER A 195 21.79 -11.39 10.30
C SER A 195 21.07 -10.77 11.47
N GLU A 196 21.15 -9.46 11.73
CA GLU A 196 20.54 -8.75 12.86
C GLU A 196 19.78 -7.50 12.39
N TYR A 197 18.76 -7.03 13.13
CA TYR A 197 17.96 -5.86 12.73
C TYR A 197 18.74 -4.55 12.81
N GLU A 198 19.51 -4.36 13.88
CA GLU A 198 20.23 -3.10 14.13
C GLU A 198 21.25 -2.76 13.02
N PRO A 199 22.10 -3.68 12.55
CA PRO A 199 22.99 -3.40 11.42
C PRO A 199 22.24 -3.09 10.11
N ILE A 200 21.11 -3.77 9.86
CA ILE A 200 20.28 -3.50 8.66
C ILE A 200 19.72 -2.09 8.75
N TYR A 201 19.20 -1.69 9.92
CA TYR A 201 18.64 -0.36 10.15
C TYR A 201 19.69 0.74 9.93
N GLN A 202 20.89 0.59 10.52
CA GLN A 202 21.99 1.54 10.36
C GLN A 202 22.45 1.65 8.90
N TRP A 203 22.48 0.54 8.17
CA TRP A 203 22.83 0.53 6.75
C TRP A 203 21.78 1.21 5.88
N LEU A 204 20.50 1.09 6.25
CA LEU A 204 19.38 1.72 5.55
C LEU A 204 19.26 3.22 5.81
N GLN A 205 19.77 3.75 6.93
CA GLN A 205 19.70 5.19 7.24
C GLN A 205 20.21 6.12 6.12
N PRO A 206 21.42 5.95 5.56
CA PRO A 206 21.88 6.80 4.47
C PRO A 206 21.04 6.65 3.19
N ILE A 207 20.46 5.47 2.94
CA ILE A 207 19.59 5.21 1.78
C ILE A 207 18.24 5.89 1.98
N LEU A 208 17.68 5.84 3.18
CA LEU A 208 16.46 6.55 3.54
C LEU A 208 16.65 8.07 3.38
N ALA A 209 17.77 8.62 3.85
CA ALA A 209 18.08 10.04 3.69
C ALA A 209 18.19 10.43 2.21
N ALA A 210 18.94 9.65 1.40
CA ALA A 210 19.05 9.89 -0.04
C ALA A 210 17.69 9.77 -0.76
N ALA A 211 16.82 8.86 -0.31
CA ALA A 211 15.48 8.72 -0.84
C ALA A 211 14.57 9.91 -0.48
N GLN A 212 14.74 10.49 0.72
CA GLN A 212 14.01 11.69 1.16
C GLN A 212 14.42 12.93 0.35
N ASP A 213 15.68 13.02 -0.05
CA ASP A 213 16.20 14.11 -0.86
C ASP A 213 15.86 13.98 -2.36
N ASN A 214 15.38 12.81 -2.80
CA ASN A 214 15.05 12.57 -4.21
C ASN A 214 13.67 13.16 -4.56
N PRO A 215 13.58 14.17 -5.45
CA PRO A 215 12.31 14.79 -5.83
C PRO A 215 11.38 13.88 -6.63
N GLY A 216 11.88 12.76 -7.18
CA GLY A 216 11.07 11.74 -7.86
C GLY A 216 10.39 10.77 -6.89
N LEU A 217 10.81 10.73 -5.62
CA LEU A 217 10.23 9.87 -4.60
C LEU A 217 9.34 10.67 -3.65
N SER A 218 8.32 10.00 -3.14
CA SER A 218 7.38 10.54 -2.18
C SER A 218 7.28 9.64 -0.97
N ARG A 219 7.37 10.25 0.22
CA ARG A 219 7.15 9.60 1.51
C ARG A 219 7.96 8.30 1.71
N PRO A 220 9.27 8.29 1.45
CA PRO A 220 10.12 7.14 1.75
C PRO A 220 10.09 6.86 3.26
N ARG A 221 9.88 5.59 3.63
CA ARG A 221 9.75 5.15 5.03
C ARG A 221 10.26 3.74 5.22
N LEU A 222 10.74 3.46 6.42
CA LEU A 222 11.06 2.11 6.87
C LEU A 222 9.86 1.50 7.58
N ASN A 223 9.67 0.20 7.42
CA ASN A 223 8.70 -0.59 8.19
C ASN A 223 9.25 -1.07 9.56
N TYR A 224 10.37 -0.49 10.00
CA TYR A 224 11.08 -0.81 11.23
C TYR A 224 11.37 0.48 11.97
N GLU A 225 10.85 0.58 13.19
CA GLU A 225 11.01 1.74 14.04
C GLU A 225 11.39 1.27 15.46
N PRO A 226 12.67 1.40 15.86
CA PRO A 226 13.16 0.87 17.14
C PRO A 226 12.81 1.75 18.35
N ASN A 227 11.95 2.76 18.19
CA ASN A 227 11.66 3.75 19.23
C ASN A 227 10.28 3.56 19.90
N ALA A 228 9.52 2.50 19.57
CA ALA A 228 8.20 2.32 20.16
C ALA A 228 8.32 2.03 21.66
N PRO A 229 7.57 2.75 22.52
CA PRO A 229 7.72 2.64 23.96
C PRO A 229 7.23 1.27 24.45
N ARG A 230 8.14 0.51 25.06
CA ARG A 230 7.86 -0.78 25.69
C ARG A 230 8.24 -0.75 27.16
N LEU A 231 7.34 -1.24 28.02
CA LEU A 231 7.64 -1.52 29.41
C LEU A 231 8.06 -2.98 29.55
N LEU A 232 9.31 -3.21 29.95
CA LEU A 232 9.84 -4.51 30.32
C LEU A 232 9.60 -4.72 31.82
N VAL A 233 9.10 -5.90 32.18
CA VAL A 233 8.89 -6.33 33.56
C VAL A 233 9.81 -7.52 33.80
N ASP A 234 10.93 -7.26 34.47
CA ASP A 234 11.95 -8.26 34.77
C ASP A 234 11.63 -8.90 36.12
N VAL A 235 11.27 -10.19 36.09
CA VAL A 235 10.93 -10.95 37.31
C VAL A 235 12.21 -11.51 37.93
N ASP A 236 12.40 -11.31 39.23
CA ASP A 236 13.45 -11.97 40.01
C ASP A 236 12.92 -13.31 40.55
N PRO A 237 13.30 -14.45 39.94
CA PRO A 237 12.77 -15.75 40.33
C PRO A 237 13.27 -16.20 41.71
N GLU A 238 14.47 -15.79 42.13
CA GLU A 238 15.02 -16.15 43.43
C GLU A 238 14.26 -15.44 44.55
N ARG A 239 14.02 -14.14 44.36
CA ARG A 239 13.25 -13.32 45.31
C ARG A 239 11.78 -13.71 45.35
N ALA A 240 11.18 -14.01 44.20
CA ALA A 240 9.82 -14.52 44.11
C ALA A 240 9.66 -15.86 44.87
N ALA A 241 10.60 -16.80 44.66
CA ALA A 241 10.60 -18.08 45.35
C ALA A 241 10.78 -17.93 46.87
N GLY A 242 11.66 -17.02 47.31
CA GLY A 242 11.86 -16.71 48.73
C GLY A 242 10.62 -16.17 49.43
N LEU A 243 9.71 -15.53 48.68
CA LEU A 243 8.44 -14.99 49.18
C LEU A 243 7.24 -15.93 48.91
N GLY A 244 7.48 -17.12 48.36
CA GLY A 244 6.44 -18.11 48.07
C GLY A 244 5.51 -17.71 46.91
N VAL A 245 5.98 -16.86 46.00
CA VAL A 245 5.26 -16.41 44.81
C VAL A 245 5.77 -17.17 43.59
N SER A 246 4.86 -17.77 42.82
CA SER A 246 5.24 -18.45 41.57
C SER A 246 5.25 -17.49 40.37
N SER A 247 6.12 -17.73 39.38
CA SER A 247 6.12 -16.97 38.11
C SER A 247 4.78 -17.04 37.39
N GLN A 248 4.03 -18.14 37.58
CA GLN A 248 2.70 -18.31 36.99
C GLN A 248 1.65 -17.38 37.64
N GLU A 249 1.72 -17.17 38.96
CA GLU A 249 0.85 -16.21 39.65
C GLU A 249 1.18 -14.77 39.27
N ILE A 250 2.46 -14.44 39.14
CA ILE A 250 2.92 -13.14 38.63
C ILE A 250 2.36 -12.90 37.23
N GLY A 251 2.56 -13.85 36.31
CA GLY A 251 2.07 -13.77 34.94
C GLY A 251 0.54 -13.61 34.85
N ARG A 252 -0.22 -14.40 35.62
CA ARG A 252 -1.70 -14.30 35.67
C ARG A 252 -2.18 -12.96 36.23
N THR A 253 -1.48 -12.43 37.23
CA THR A 253 -1.81 -11.11 37.81
C THR A 253 -1.58 -10.02 36.78
N LEU A 254 -0.41 -10.01 36.13
CA LEU A 254 -0.09 -9.06 35.06
C LEU A 254 -1.07 -9.16 33.88
N GLU A 255 -1.43 -10.38 33.44
CA GLU A 255 -2.40 -10.62 32.36
C GLU A 255 -3.78 -10.06 32.69
N THR A 256 -4.25 -10.23 33.93
CA THR A 256 -5.57 -9.75 34.36
C THR A 256 -5.59 -8.23 34.55
N MET A 257 -4.48 -7.65 35.01
CA MET A 257 -4.38 -6.21 35.30
C MET A 257 -4.15 -5.37 34.04
N PHE A 258 -3.16 -5.73 33.23
CA PHE A 258 -2.77 -4.93 32.05
C PHE A 258 -3.30 -5.48 30.73
N GLY A 259 -3.68 -6.76 30.69
CA GLY A 259 -4.27 -7.41 29.51
C GLY A 259 -5.79 -7.53 29.58
N SER A 260 -6.27 -8.67 29.11
CA SER A 260 -7.63 -9.17 29.31
C SER A 260 -7.51 -10.68 29.44
N ARG A 261 -8.04 -11.27 30.51
CA ARG A 261 -7.96 -12.71 30.72
C ARG A 261 -9.32 -13.34 30.48
N GLN A 262 -9.39 -14.24 29.52
CA GLN A 262 -10.55 -15.12 29.38
C GLN A 262 -10.51 -16.19 30.47
N VAL A 263 -11.50 -16.18 31.35
CA VAL A 263 -11.55 -17.12 32.49
C VAL A 263 -12.48 -18.29 32.24
N THR A 264 -13.56 -18.07 31.50
CA THR A 264 -14.53 -19.10 31.14
C THR A 264 -15.40 -18.61 29.98
N THR A 265 -16.36 -19.43 29.58
CA THR A 265 -17.40 -19.08 28.63
C THR A 265 -18.78 -19.27 29.27
N TYR A 266 -19.78 -18.56 28.77
CA TYR A 266 -21.16 -18.68 29.23
C TYR A 266 -22.11 -18.70 28.03
N ILE A 267 -23.10 -19.60 28.05
CA ILE A 267 -24.07 -19.76 26.97
C ILE A 267 -25.34 -18.98 27.29
N LYS A 268 -25.76 -18.11 26.37
CA LYS A 268 -27.01 -17.37 26.43
C LYS A 268 -27.67 -17.34 25.05
N GLY A 269 -28.94 -17.74 24.96
CA GLY A 269 -29.66 -17.71 23.69
C GLY A 269 -29.06 -18.60 22.59
N GLY A 270 -28.39 -19.69 22.96
CA GLY A 270 -27.71 -20.58 22.02
C GLY A 270 -26.37 -20.07 21.48
N GLN A 271 -25.90 -18.91 21.96
CA GLN A 271 -24.58 -18.36 21.65
C GLN A 271 -23.66 -18.50 22.87
N GLU A 272 -22.41 -18.86 22.63
CA GLU A 272 -21.36 -18.90 23.64
C GLU A 272 -20.65 -17.55 23.70
N TYR A 273 -20.44 -17.01 24.90
CA TYR A 273 -19.80 -15.72 25.14
C TYR A 273 -18.58 -15.90 26.04
N ASP A 274 -17.50 -15.20 25.72
CA ASP A 274 -16.31 -15.17 26.55
C ASP A 274 -16.54 -14.32 27.81
N VAL A 275 -16.16 -14.87 28.96
CA VAL A 275 -16.10 -14.13 30.22
C VAL A 275 -14.69 -13.61 30.38
N LEU A 276 -14.52 -12.31 30.17
CA LEU A 276 -13.24 -11.61 30.28
C LEU A 276 -13.13 -10.93 31.65
N LEU A 277 -12.03 -11.17 32.35
CA LEU A 277 -11.60 -10.36 33.49
C LEU A 277 -10.61 -9.32 33.01
N GLN A 278 -10.89 -8.07 33.34
CA GLN A 278 -10.06 -6.94 32.98
C GLN A 278 -10.20 -5.85 34.05
N THR A 279 -9.11 -5.17 34.33
CA THR A 279 -9.11 -4.03 35.25
C THR A 279 -9.66 -2.78 34.57
N GLU A 280 -10.35 -1.96 35.35
CA GLU A 280 -10.81 -0.64 34.91
C GLU A 280 -9.66 0.18 34.35
N ARG A 281 -9.94 0.95 33.31
CA ARG A 281 -8.91 1.63 32.53
C ARG A 281 -8.05 2.57 33.34
N ASP A 282 -8.63 3.28 34.32
CA ASP A 282 -7.91 4.27 35.12
C ASP A 282 -6.90 3.65 36.10
N ASN A 283 -7.04 2.36 36.43
CA ASN A 283 -6.13 1.63 37.31
C ASN A 283 -5.04 0.84 36.54
N ARG A 284 -4.78 1.20 35.28
CA ARG A 284 -3.77 0.56 34.42
C ARG A 284 -3.16 1.49 33.37
N ARG A 285 -3.06 2.79 33.68
CA ARG A 285 -2.57 3.81 32.74
C ARG A 285 -1.09 4.13 32.92
N SER A 286 -0.53 3.82 34.09
CA SER A 286 0.80 4.23 34.49
C SER A 286 1.63 3.07 35.02
N VAL A 287 2.95 3.25 35.03
CA VAL A 287 3.88 2.30 35.68
C VAL A 287 3.60 2.21 37.18
N GLY A 288 3.17 3.30 37.82
CA GLY A 288 2.80 3.30 39.24
C GLY A 288 1.64 2.35 39.57
N ASP A 289 0.73 2.13 38.62
CA ASP A 289 -0.35 1.16 38.79
C ASP A 289 0.18 -0.29 38.89
N LEU A 290 1.34 -0.56 38.29
CA LEU A 290 2.02 -1.85 38.38
C LEU A 290 2.66 -2.06 39.75
N GLU A 291 3.25 -0.99 40.29
CA GLU A 291 3.89 -1.00 41.62
C GLU A 291 2.87 -1.18 42.75
N ALA A 292 1.63 -0.74 42.54
CA ALA A 292 0.51 -0.89 43.47
C ALA A 292 -0.11 -2.30 43.49
N LEU A 293 0.33 -3.21 42.61
CA LEU A 293 -0.23 -4.55 42.53
C LEU A 293 0.26 -5.46 43.64
N TYR A 294 -0.62 -6.37 44.06
CA TYR A 294 -0.30 -7.44 44.98
C TYR A 294 -0.47 -8.79 44.30
N VAL A 295 0.49 -9.68 44.49
CA VAL A 295 0.42 -11.07 44.06
C VAL A 295 0.12 -11.93 45.28
N ARG A 296 -0.83 -12.86 45.12
CA ARG A 296 -1.15 -13.83 46.15
C ARG A 296 -0.12 -14.95 46.12
N THR A 297 0.37 -15.35 47.29
CA THR A 297 1.24 -16.52 47.46
C THR A 297 0.42 -17.80 47.56
N GLY A 298 1.05 -18.97 47.36
CA GLY A 298 0.39 -20.25 47.57
C GLY A 298 -0.15 -20.47 49.01
N ALA A 299 0.40 -19.75 49.99
CA ALA A 299 -0.06 -19.74 51.38
C ALA A 299 -1.18 -18.72 51.66
N GLY A 300 -1.62 -17.96 50.65
CA GLY A 300 -2.73 -17.01 50.73
C GLY A 300 -2.35 -15.58 51.13
N ALA A 301 -1.09 -15.33 51.48
CA ALA A 301 -0.56 -13.99 51.78
C ALA A 301 -0.49 -13.12 50.51
N LEU A 302 -0.54 -11.81 50.68
CA LEU A 302 -0.39 -10.83 49.60
C LEU A 302 0.99 -10.20 49.68
N VAL A 303 1.72 -10.24 48.58
CA VAL A 303 3.07 -9.70 48.43
C VAL A 303 3.02 -8.60 47.37
N PRO A 304 3.55 -7.38 47.64
CA PRO A 304 3.63 -6.34 46.62
C PRO A 304 4.43 -6.82 45.41
N LEU A 305 3.90 -6.66 44.20
CA LEU A 305 4.55 -7.09 42.97
C LEU A 305 5.93 -6.42 42.79
N SER A 306 6.05 -5.14 43.16
CA SER A 306 7.30 -4.36 43.16
C SER A 306 8.42 -4.96 44.01
N SER A 307 8.10 -5.89 44.92
CA SER A 307 9.10 -6.60 45.71
C SER A 307 9.78 -7.75 44.96
N VAL A 308 9.22 -8.21 43.84
CA VAL A 308 9.69 -9.38 43.07
C VAL A 308 9.90 -9.08 41.58
N VAL A 309 9.61 -7.85 41.13
CA VAL A 309 9.85 -7.41 39.75
C VAL A 309 10.56 -6.07 39.72
N ASP A 310 11.38 -5.88 38.69
CA ASP A 310 11.93 -4.59 38.27
C ASP A 310 11.23 -4.16 36.96
N THR A 311 11.10 -2.86 36.73
CA THR A 311 10.50 -2.34 35.50
C THR A 311 11.43 -1.40 34.78
N LYS A 312 11.58 -1.61 33.47
CA LYS A 312 12.43 -0.79 32.61
C LYS A 312 11.67 -0.35 31.38
N THR A 313 11.73 0.94 31.07
CA THR A 313 11.22 1.45 29.79
C THR A 313 12.33 1.36 28.75
N SER A 314 12.02 0.78 27.59
CA SER A 314 12.93 0.70 26.44
C SER A 314 12.20 0.98 25.13
N GLY A 315 12.90 1.51 24.13
CA GLY A 315 12.43 1.47 22.75
C GLY A 315 12.60 0.06 22.18
N ASP A 316 11.55 -0.47 21.56
CA ASP A 316 11.60 -1.71 20.78
C ASP A 316 10.73 -1.53 19.53
N THR A 317 10.81 -2.46 18.58
CA THR A 317 9.89 -2.48 17.44
C THR A 317 8.67 -3.36 17.75
N PRO A 318 7.44 -2.92 17.43
CA PRO A 318 6.23 -3.73 17.65
C PRO A 318 6.16 -4.94 16.72
N ASP A 319 6.75 -4.85 15.52
CA ASP A 319 6.79 -5.93 14.53
C ASP A 319 8.25 -6.22 14.11
N ARG A 320 8.56 -7.50 13.89
CA ARG A 320 9.88 -8.00 13.52
C ARG A 320 9.76 -8.86 12.27
N ARG A 321 9.73 -8.19 11.10
CA ARG A 321 9.50 -8.85 9.82
C ARG A 321 10.63 -9.76 9.38
N ARG A 322 10.25 -10.82 8.68
CA ARG A 322 11.17 -11.79 8.08
C ARG A 322 10.79 -12.04 6.64
N LEU A 323 11.79 -12.20 5.78
CA LEU A 323 11.64 -12.66 4.40
C LEU A 323 12.51 -13.90 4.22
N ASP A 324 11.97 -14.98 3.65
CA ASP A 324 12.69 -16.23 3.41
C ASP A 324 13.49 -16.74 4.63
N ARG A 325 12.86 -16.63 5.80
CA ARG A 325 13.43 -17.00 7.11
C ARG A 325 14.63 -16.16 7.53
N GLN A 326 14.95 -15.05 6.88
CA GLN A 326 15.95 -14.06 7.32
C GLN A 326 15.27 -12.85 7.96
N ARG A 327 16.00 -12.11 8.81
CA ARG A 327 15.52 -10.83 9.35
C ARG A 327 15.48 -9.82 8.20
N ALA A 328 14.41 -9.04 8.10
CA ALA A 328 14.20 -8.14 6.98
C ALA A 328 13.63 -6.79 7.43
N ILE A 329 14.14 -5.72 6.84
CA ILE A 329 13.58 -4.37 6.91
C ILE A 329 13.30 -3.93 5.48
N SER A 330 12.11 -3.37 5.24
CA SER A 330 11.72 -2.83 3.95
C SER A 330 11.64 -1.31 3.97
N LEU A 331 12.25 -0.72 2.95
CA LEU A 331 12.14 0.69 2.59
C LEU A 331 11.08 0.81 1.49
N GLN A 332 10.01 1.55 1.76
CA GLN A 332 8.93 1.80 0.82
C GLN A 332 8.90 3.28 0.45
N ALA A 333 8.78 3.59 -0.83
CA ALA A 333 8.57 4.95 -1.32
C ALA A 333 7.55 4.95 -2.46
N ASP A 334 6.69 5.95 -2.52
CA ASP A 334 5.79 6.14 -3.66
C ASP A 334 6.52 6.94 -4.77
N LEU A 335 6.14 6.75 -6.03
CA LEU A 335 6.72 7.49 -7.16
C LEU A 335 5.90 8.76 -7.42
N ASN A 336 6.58 9.90 -7.64
CA ASN A 336 5.93 11.13 -8.08
C ASN A 336 5.60 11.09 -9.58
N ASP A 337 4.64 11.94 -10.00
CA ASP A 337 4.20 12.02 -11.39
C ASP A 337 5.38 12.23 -12.35
N GLY A 338 5.45 11.38 -13.39
CA GLY A 338 6.52 11.42 -14.39
C GLY A 338 7.82 10.72 -14.01
N TYR A 339 7.91 10.12 -12.81
CA TYR A 339 9.06 9.32 -12.38
C TYR A 339 8.78 7.82 -12.53
N THR A 340 9.55 7.12 -13.37
CA THR A 340 9.29 5.70 -13.65
C THR A 340 9.96 4.80 -12.61
N ILE A 341 9.49 3.54 -12.51
CA ILE A 341 10.16 2.51 -11.68
C ILE A 341 11.63 2.34 -12.11
N THR A 342 11.93 2.47 -13.42
CA THR A 342 13.30 2.36 -13.93
C THR A 342 14.17 3.53 -13.50
N ASP A 343 13.63 4.73 -13.35
CA ASP A 343 14.40 5.89 -12.86
C ASP A 343 14.67 5.81 -11.35
N ALA A 344 13.85 5.05 -10.62
CA ALA A 344 13.92 4.88 -9.18
C ALA A 344 14.93 3.81 -8.71
N VAL A 345 15.33 2.88 -9.58
CA VAL A 345 16.22 1.74 -9.29
C VAL A 345 17.59 1.98 -9.90
#